data_AF-A0AAV1C4F5-F1
#
_entry.id   AF-A0AAV1C4F5-F1
#
_cell.length_a   1.000
_cell.length_b   1.000
_cell.length_c   1.000
_cell.angle_alpha   90.00
_cell.angle_beta   90.00
_cell.angle_gamma   90.00
#
_symmetry.space_group_name_H-M   'P 1'
#
loop_
_entity.id
_entity.type
_entity.pdbx_description
1 polymer ?
#
loop_
_entity_poly.entity_id
_entity_poly.type
_entity_poly.pdbx_seq_one_letter_code
_entity_poly.pdbx_strand_id
1 'polypeptide(L)'
;MMEDLVAMHKETRLFYGPEGPSPEWLKWDAIELLPTALKEILIGRDGGDLGGWMPLYSAADVSKCMQRVQSLKYAEEACYNGILLLKAFSSGLDIGTCNWSITSPKQNVAYISGSVFASEISTKFDYHALWGSDVIFFSDCIAADLIHKDEVDFTSPGAAAELPSNLSEEPDAGERISEFLLNHDEFADESKKLTFLCSWALKSTNAGGSVLIPISRLGLVLQLLEHLTFSLQSQALKVPIYIISSVAEELHAFLKVMPEWLCKQRQEKFHSDQGYFSFMDLIEQKRLFLFPEIYSSELLAIWEEPCIVFSPHWSLRIGPSVHLLQRWCGETDSLLIIEEGVDANLACLPFQPMAMKVLHCSFPSGMKLREAEYFLQFLNPKYVLMPEKLKQDIRWSNHSYSLIYYHESETLHIPRVKSGTDVDCKIYLDFQLCSTKMGQEDINIATANGDFSVIQGKIQLGIGHEQILRSRTTPLICMGCVDLQSLVTSLQKLGMNTRVEEVMSLHGSESTSFVHVVEPKKALLQLTSAHTIIIANDESLASVLTEAVQSILDCI
;
A
#
# COMPACT_ATOMS: atom_id res chain seq x y z
N MET A 1 3.25 -4.30 -21.72
CA MET A 1 4.36 -3.68 -20.92
C MET A 1 5.61 -4.55 -20.86
N MET A 2 5.68 -5.62 -20.05
CA MET A 2 6.91 -6.44 -19.98
C MET A 2 7.23 -7.11 -21.31
N GLU A 3 6.21 -7.54 -22.05
CA GLU A 3 6.37 -8.07 -23.41
C GLU A 3 6.89 -7.01 -24.38
N ASP A 4 6.38 -5.77 -24.33
CA ASP A 4 6.96 -4.65 -25.10
C ASP A 4 8.43 -4.44 -24.74
N LEU A 5 8.77 -4.41 -23.44
CA LEU A 5 10.13 -4.20 -22.98
C LEU A 5 11.08 -5.27 -23.53
N VAL A 6 10.66 -6.54 -23.48
CA VAL A 6 11.42 -7.67 -24.03
C VAL A 6 11.53 -7.57 -25.56
N ALA A 7 10.45 -7.20 -26.25
CA ALA A 7 10.46 -7.04 -27.71
C ALA A 7 11.39 -5.92 -28.16
N MET A 8 11.29 -4.73 -27.55
CA MET A 8 12.17 -3.59 -27.80
C MET A 8 13.63 -3.88 -27.45
N HIS A 9 13.88 -4.63 -26.35
CA HIS A 9 15.22 -5.06 -26.00
C HIS A 9 15.80 -6.05 -27.02
N LYS A 10 14.99 -7.01 -27.48
CA LYS A 10 15.38 -7.96 -28.52
C LYS A 10 15.77 -7.22 -29.81
N GLU A 11 14.98 -6.23 -30.22
CA GLU A 11 15.29 -5.36 -31.34
C GLU A 11 16.64 -4.65 -31.15
N THR A 12 16.82 -4.03 -29.98
CA THR A 12 18.07 -3.32 -29.63
C THR A 12 19.28 -4.25 -29.76
N ARG A 13 19.18 -5.49 -29.26
CA ARG A 13 20.26 -6.49 -29.38
C ARG A 13 20.53 -6.96 -30.80
N LEU A 14 19.53 -6.94 -31.68
CA LEU A 14 19.73 -7.27 -33.10
C LEU A 14 20.54 -6.19 -33.81
N PHE A 15 20.32 -4.92 -33.49
CA PHE A 15 21.05 -3.81 -34.10
C PHE A 15 22.46 -3.59 -33.51
N TYR A 16 22.58 -3.65 -32.19
CA TYR A 16 23.84 -3.32 -31.49
C TYR A 16 24.66 -4.54 -31.06
N GLY A 17 24.10 -5.74 -31.22
CA GLY A 17 24.73 -7.00 -30.80
C GLY A 17 24.41 -7.38 -29.35
N PRO A 18 24.83 -8.58 -28.91
CA PRO A 18 24.66 -9.02 -27.53
C PRO A 18 25.62 -8.26 -26.59
N GLU A 19 25.12 -7.79 -25.45
CA GLU A 19 25.98 -7.28 -24.39
C GLU A 19 26.74 -8.42 -23.70
N GLY A 20 28.03 -8.20 -23.44
CA GLY A 20 28.83 -9.09 -22.60
C GLY A 20 28.49 -8.92 -21.11
N PRO A 21 29.00 -9.79 -20.23
CA PRO A 21 28.73 -9.72 -18.78
C PRO A 21 29.24 -8.45 -18.10
N SER A 22 30.14 -7.71 -18.75
CA SER A 22 30.56 -6.36 -18.35
C SER A 22 30.66 -5.51 -19.62
N PRO A 23 29.72 -4.58 -19.85
CA PRO A 23 29.75 -3.71 -21.02
C PRO A 23 31.00 -2.82 -21.01
N GLU A 24 31.63 -2.61 -22.17
CA GLU A 24 32.85 -1.79 -22.23
C GLU A 24 32.62 -0.33 -21.80
N TRP A 25 31.39 0.16 -21.95
CA TRP A 25 30.98 1.50 -21.51
C TRP A 25 30.85 1.62 -19.99
N LEU A 26 30.77 0.50 -19.25
CA LEU A 26 30.73 0.46 -17.79
C LEU A 26 32.14 0.50 -17.14
N LYS A 27 33.19 0.66 -17.95
CA LYS A 27 34.56 0.90 -17.43
C LYS A 27 34.60 2.28 -16.76
N TRP A 28 35.27 2.39 -15.62
CA TRP A 28 35.37 3.64 -14.85
C TRP A 28 35.83 4.84 -15.69
N ASP A 29 36.81 4.64 -16.58
CA ASP A 29 37.31 5.68 -17.49
C ASP A 29 36.21 6.25 -18.41
N ALA A 30 35.27 5.41 -18.85
CA ALA A 30 34.15 5.84 -19.69
C ALA A 30 33.08 6.56 -18.86
N ILE A 31 32.82 6.08 -17.64
CA ILE A 31 31.88 6.68 -16.71
C ILE A 31 32.35 8.08 -16.29
N GLU A 32 33.64 8.29 -16.04
CA GLU A 32 34.22 9.59 -15.70
C GLU A 32 34.06 10.64 -16.81
N LEU A 33 33.88 10.22 -18.07
CA LEU A 33 33.68 11.13 -19.19
C LEU A 33 32.22 11.56 -19.36
N LEU A 34 31.28 10.92 -18.64
CA LEU A 34 29.87 11.24 -18.78
C LEU A 34 29.51 12.60 -18.16
N PRO A 35 28.54 13.33 -18.74
CA PRO A 35 27.94 14.50 -18.11
C PRO A 35 27.42 14.19 -16.70
N THR A 36 27.48 15.18 -15.80
CA THR A 36 27.09 15.02 -14.39
C THR A 36 25.68 14.43 -14.23
N ALA A 37 24.71 14.89 -15.02
CA ALA A 37 23.35 14.37 -14.99
C ALA A 37 23.27 12.87 -15.32
N LEU A 38 24.07 12.38 -16.29
CA LEU A 38 24.12 10.96 -16.64
C LEU A 38 24.88 10.14 -15.59
N LYS A 39 25.92 10.71 -14.97
CA LYS A 39 26.62 10.06 -13.85
C LYS A 39 25.71 9.87 -12.65
N GLU A 40 24.94 10.88 -12.28
CA GLU A 40 23.97 10.78 -11.18
C GLU A 40 22.91 9.72 -11.46
N ILE A 41 22.46 9.58 -12.72
CA ILE A 41 21.53 8.51 -13.12
C ILE A 41 22.18 7.12 -13.05
N LEU A 42 23.44 6.99 -13.47
CA LEU A 42 24.12 5.69 -13.55
C LEU A 42 24.62 5.16 -12.21
N ILE A 43 25.13 6.06 -11.37
CA ILE A 43 25.90 5.75 -10.16
C ILE A 43 25.11 6.12 -8.89
N GLY A 44 24.05 6.91 -9.01
CA GLY A 44 23.34 7.50 -7.88
C GLY A 44 24.08 8.73 -7.34
N ARG A 45 23.41 9.53 -6.51
CA ARG A 45 24.03 10.72 -5.86
C ARG A 45 25.20 10.33 -4.95
N ASP A 46 25.12 9.15 -4.32
CA ASP A 46 26.09 8.66 -3.35
C ASP A 46 27.02 7.57 -3.90
N GLY A 47 26.88 7.24 -5.19
CA GLY A 47 27.73 6.27 -5.88
C GLY A 47 27.39 4.78 -5.65
N GLY A 48 26.30 4.49 -4.93
CA GLY A 48 25.90 3.13 -4.55
C GLY A 48 25.14 2.34 -5.63
N ASP A 49 24.56 3.01 -6.63
CA ASP A 49 23.56 2.40 -7.52
C ASP A 49 24.19 1.59 -8.65
N LEU A 50 25.49 1.81 -8.94
CA LEU A 50 26.25 1.04 -9.95
C LEU A 50 26.24 -0.48 -9.65
N GLY A 51 26.22 -0.87 -8.38
CA GLY A 51 26.17 -2.29 -7.98
C GLY A 51 24.80 -2.94 -8.15
N GLY A 52 23.75 -2.15 -8.42
CA GLY A 52 22.36 -2.59 -8.54
C GLY A 52 21.90 -2.89 -9.97
N TRP A 53 22.75 -2.67 -10.99
CA TRP A 53 22.39 -2.92 -12.39
C TRP A 53 22.19 -4.41 -12.63
N MET A 54 21.02 -4.76 -13.14
CA MET A 54 20.64 -6.14 -13.47
C MET A 54 20.45 -6.29 -14.99
N PRO A 55 20.78 -7.46 -15.55
CA PRO A 55 20.47 -7.72 -16.96
C PRO A 55 18.97 -7.63 -17.20
N LEU A 56 18.59 -7.17 -18.39
CA LEU A 56 17.19 -7.13 -18.80
C LEU A 56 16.58 -8.53 -18.85
N TYR A 57 15.31 -8.63 -18.47
CA TYR A 57 14.57 -9.89 -18.45
C TYR A 57 14.42 -10.49 -19.85
N SER A 58 14.47 -11.81 -19.96
CA SER A 58 14.10 -12.52 -21.19
C SER A 58 12.61 -12.84 -21.24
N ALA A 59 12.08 -13.16 -22.43
CA ALA A 59 10.71 -13.66 -22.58
C ALA A 59 10.44 -14.90 -21.70
N ALA A 60 11.45 -15.76 -21.51
CA ALA A 60 11.34 -16.94 -20.66
C ALA A 60 11.25 -16.57 -19.17
N ASP A 61 11.95 -15.51 -18.73
CA ASP A 61 11.88 -15.03 -17.36
C ASP A 61 10.52 -14.42 -17.06
N VAL A 62 10.01 -13.58 -17.98
CA VAL A 62 8.65 -13.02 -17.88
C VAL A 62 7.61 -14.15 -17.82
N SER A 63 7.66 -15.11 -18.74
CA SER A 63 6.72 -16.23 -18.78
C SER A 63 6.75 -17.08 -17.48
N LYS A 64 7.94 -17.44 -16.99
CA LYS A 64 8.09 -18.20 -15.74
C LYS A 64 7.59 -17.42 -14.52
N CYS A 65 7.78 -16.11 -14.50
CA CYS A 65 7.28 -15.25 -13.44
C CYS A 65 5.75 -15.21 -13.45
N MET A 66 5.14 -14.97 -14.61
CA MET A 66 3.68 -14.89 -14.75
C MET A 66 2.96 -16.19 -14.39
N GLN A 67 3.59 -17.36 -14.59
CA GLN A 67 3.04 -18.65 -14.15
C GLN A 67 2.90 -18.80 -12.63
N ARG A 68 3.61 -17.97 -11.85
CA ARG A 68 3.57 -17.98 -10.37
C ARG A 68 2.64 -16.92 -9.80
N VAL A 69 2.19 -15.97 -10.62
CA VAL A 69 1.30 -14.89 -10.18
C VAL A 69 -0.08 -15.47 -9.94
N GLN A 70 -0.66 -15.14 -8.79
CA GLN A 70 -2.04 -15.44 -8.45
C GLN A 70 -2.84 -14.15 -8.53
N SER A 71 -3.97 -14.18 -9.23
CA SER A 71 -4.86 -13.04 -9.36
C SER A 71 -5.75 -12.93 -8.12
N LEU A 72 -5.95 -11.70 -7.66
CA LEU A 72 -6.86 -11.36 -6.56
C LEU A 72 -7.80 -10.25 -7.03
N LYS A 73 -9.10 -10.42 -6.84
CA LYS A 73 -10.08 -9.36 -7.14
C LYS A 73 -10.09 -8.30 -6.04
N TYR A 74 -10.62 -7.12 -6.36
CA TYR A 74 -10.86 -6.11 -5.32
C TYR A 74 -11.75 -6.64 -4.20
N ALA A 75 -11.38 -6.32 -2.97
CA ALA A 75 -11.97 -6.77 -1.72
C ALA A 75 -11.95 -8.30 -1.47
N GLU A 76 -11.36 -9.10 -2.38
CA GLU A 76 -11.18 -10.53 -2.15
C GLU A 76 -10.13 -10.78 -1.07
N GLU A 77 -10.39 -11.77 -0.22
CA GLU A 77 -9.52 -12.15 0.88
C GLU A 77 -8.51 -13.22 0.44
N ALA A 78 -7.22 -12.85 0.44
CA ALA A 78 -6.13 -13.80 0.31
C ALA A 78 -5.42 -13.97 1.66
N CYS A 79 -5.23 -15.21 2.09
CA CYS A 79 -4.46 -15.49 3.30
C CYS A 79 -3.07 -16.01 2.95
N TYR A 80 -2.04 -15.29 3.37
CA TYR A 80 -0.64 -15.69 3.22
C TYR A 80 -0.14 -16.37 4.49
N ASN A 81 0.32 -17.62 4.34
CA ASN A 81 0.83 -18.48 5.41
C ASN A 81 -0.10 -18.65 6.62
N GLY A 82 -1.41 -18.43 6.46
CA GLY A 82 -2.39 -18.48 7.57
C GLY A 82 -2.37 -17.25 8.49
N ILE A 83 -1.35 -16.40 8.39
CA ILE A 83 -1.04 -15.33 9.35
C ILE A 83 -1.43 -13.95 8.84
N LEU A 84 -1.23 -13.68 7.55
CA LEU A 84 -1.53 -12.37 6.97
C LEU A 84 -2.77 -12.48 6.11
N LEU A 85 -3.73 -11.60 6.35
CA LEU A 85 -4.89 -11.44 5.49
C LEU A 85 -4.65 -10.22 4.61
N LEU A 86 -4.71 -10.42 3.30
CA LEU A 86 -4.43 -9.44 2.26
C LEU A 86 -5.73 -9.13 1.51
N LYS A 87 -6.04 -7.84 1.34
CA LYS A 87 -7.12 -7.35 0.49
C LYS A 87 -6.60 -6.22 -0.38
N ALA A 88 -6.93 -6.24 -1.67
CA ALA A 88 -6.65 -5.15 -2.59
C ALA A 88 -7.89 -4.29 -2.78
N PHE A 89 -7.73 -2.98 -2.82
CA PHE A 89 -8.79 -2.00 -3.07
C PHE A 89 -8.34 -1.05 -4.17
N SER A 90 -9.26 -0.57 -5.02
CA SER A 90 -8.88 0.32 -6.12
C SER A 90 -8.18 1.58 -5.59
N SER A 91 -7.09 2.00 -6.24
CA SER A 91 -6.40 3.26 -5.93
C SER A 91 -6.97 4.47 -6.68
N GLY A 92 -7.80 4.22 -7.69
CA GLY A 92 -8.32 5.25 -8.59
C GLY A 92 -7.36 5.74 -9.68
N LEU A 93 -6.07 5.41 -9.63
CA LEU A 93 -5.08 5.98 -10.56
C LEU A 93 -5.22 5.45 -12.00
N ASP A 94 -5.19 4.13 -12.16
CA ASP A 94 -5.29 3.48 -13.47
C ASP A 94 -6.00 2.11 -13.32
N ILE A 95 -6.36 1.49 -14.44
CA ILE A 95 -6.99 0.17 -14.49
C ILE A 95 -6.08 -0.85 -13.78
N GLY A 96 -6.59 -1.51 -12.75
CA GLY A 96 -5.85 -2.53 -12.00
C GLY A 96 -4.97 -2.01 -10.85
N THR A 97 -4.81 -0.69 -10.71
CA THR A 97 -4.01 -0.10 -9.63
C THR A 97 -4.72 -0.22 -8.28
N CYS A 98 -3.97 -0.58 -7.23
CA CYS A 98 -4.57 -0.89 -5.93
C CYS A 98 -3.75 -0.48 -4.72
N ASN A 99 -4.48 -0.18 -3.65
CA ASN A 99 -4.00 -0.05 -2.29
C ASN A 99 -4.27 -1.35 -1.54
N TRP A 100 -3.35 -1.74 -0.65
CA TRP A 100 -3.44 -3.01 0.06
C TRP A 100 -3.78 -2.80 1.53
N SER A 101 -4.77 -3.55 2.02
CA SER A 101 -4.96 -3.76 3.44
C SER A 101 -4.32 -5.09 3.84
N ILE A 102 -3.40 -5.02 4.79
CA ILE A 102 -2.61 -6.13 5.31
C ILE A 102 -2.94 -6.25 6.80
N THR A 103 -3.79 -7.22 7.12
CA THR A 103 -4.24 -7.48 8.49
C THR A 103 -3.41 -8.62 9.07
N SER A 104 -2.80 -8.37 10.22
CA SER A 104 -2.13 -9.38 11.04
C SER A 104 -2.81 -9.46 12.42
N PRO A 105 -2.56 -10.52 13.21
CA PRO A 105 -3.18 -10.65 14.54
C PRO A 105 -2.87 -9.50 15.50
N LYS A 106 -1.78 -8.75 15.25
CA LYS A 106 -1.29 -7.70 16.15
C LYS A 106 -1.50 -6.29 15.62
N GLN A 107 -1.67 -6.13 14.31
CA GLN A 107 -1.65 -4.83 13.65
C GLN A 107 -2.23 -4.90 12.25
N ASN A 108 -2.92 -3.83 11.87
CA ASN A 108 -3.44 -3.63 10.52
C ASN A 108 -2.62 -2.56 9.81
N VAL A 109 -2.18 -2.85 8.60
CA VAL A 109 -1.37 -1.95 7.77
C VAL A 109 -2.11 -1.66 6.47
N ALA A 110 -2.28 -0.39 6.13
CA ALA A 110 -2.68 0.03 4.80
C ALA A 110 -1.44 0.48 4.02
N TYR A 111 -1.18 -0.14 2.88
CA TYR A 111 -0.17 0.28 1.91
C TYR A 111 -0.85 1.06 0.79
N ILE A 112 -0.44 2.31 0.62
CA ILE A 112 -1.04 3.28 -0.28
C ILE A 112 -0.04 3.59 -1.39
N SER A 113 -0.37 3.15 -2.59
CA SER A 113 0.37 3.47 -3.81
C SER A 113 -0.06 4.83 -4.37
N GLY A 114 0.47 5.19 -5.54
CA GLY A 114 -0.07 6.32 -6.32
C GLY A 114 -1.58 6.16 -6.46
N SER A 115 -2.32 7.11 -5.88
CA SER A 115 -3.78 7.06 -5.70
C SER A 115 -4.38 8.40 -6.03
N VAL A 116 -5.57 8.40 -6.63
CA VAL A 116 -6.36 9.62 -6.90
C VAL A 116 -7.81 9.33 -6.56
N PHE A 117 -8.52 10.29 -5.97
CA PHE A 117 -9.86 10.05 -5.45
C PHE A 117 -10.91 9.83 -6.55
N ALA A 118 -10.68 10.38 -7.74
CA ALA A 118 -11.56 10.27 -8.90
C ALA A 118 -10.78 10.02 -10.21
N SER A 119 -11.39 9.32 -11.16
CA SER A 119 -10.86 9.05 -12.51
C SER A 119 -12.00 8.91 -13.52
N GLU A 120 -11.77 9.34 -14.77
CA GLU A 120 -12.68 9.12 -15.91
C GLU A 120 -12.67 7.69 -16.45
N ILE A 121 -11.61 6.94 -16.16
CA ILE A 121 -11.38 5.60 -16.74
C ILE A 121 -11.57 4.52 -15.69
N SER A 122 -10.81 4.59 -14.60
CA SER A 122 -10.68 3.49 -13.64
C SER A 122 -11.75 3.54 -12.55
N THR A 123 -11.92 2.45 -11.82
CA THR A 123 -12.74 2.43 -10.60
C THR A 123 -12.17 3.42 -9.58
N LYS A 124 -13.02 4.29 -9.03
CA LYS A 124 -12.64 5.28 -8.01
C LYS A 124 -11.89 4.66 -6.82
N PHE A 125 -11.09 5.47 -6.13
CA PHE A 125 -10.42 5.06 -4.90
C PHE A 125 -11.44 4.65 -3.84
N ASP A 126 -11.35 3.39 -3.38
CA ASP A 126 -12.14 2.86 -2.26
C ASP A 126 -11.42 3.08 -0.92
N TYR A 127 -11.33 4.35 -0.53
CA TYR A 127 -10.57 4.77 0.65
C TYR A 127 -11.25 4.41 1.98
N HIS A 128 -12.58 4.23 2.00
CA HIS A 128 -13.32 3.79 3.19
C HIS A 128 -12.90 2.39 3.64
N ALA A 129 -12.48 1.54 2.70
CA ALA A 129 -12.02 0.20 3.02
C ALA A 129 -10.72 0.16 3.83
N LEU A 130 -10.00 1.29 3.91
CA LEU A 130 -8.76 1.42 4.68
C LEU A 130 -9.00 1.92 6.12
N TRP A 131 -10.27 2.22 6.49
CA TRP A 131 -10.63 2.65 7.84
C TRP A 131 -10.14 1.64 8.89
N GLY A 132 -9.50 2.13 9.95
CA GLY A 132 -9.14 1.32 11.12
C GLY A 132 -7.79 0.63 10.97
N SER A 133 -7.02 1.06 9.98
CA SER A 133 -5.61 0.70 9.83
C SER A 133 -4.78 1.40 10.92
N ASP A 134 -3.99 0.62 11.65
CA ASP A 134 -3.13 1.16 12.70
C ASP A 134 -1.91 1.88 12.11
N VAL A 135 -1.45 1.42 10.94
CA VAL A 135 -0.31 1.92 10.20
C VAL A 135 -0.74 2.28 8.80
N ILE A 136 -0.39 3.48 8.35
CA ILE A 136 -0.49 3.86 6.94
C ILE A 136 0.91 3.98 6.36
N PHE A 137 1.17 3.26 5.29
CA PHE A 137 2.41 3.33 4.53
C PHE A 137 2.12 3.99 3.18
N PHE A 138 2.70 5.16 2.92
CA PHE A 138 2.62 5.78 1.61
C PHE A 138 3.88 5.43 0.82
N SER A 139 3.72 4.77 -0.32
CA SER A 139 4.83 4.54 -1.25
C SER A 139 5.08 5.74 -2.16
N ASP A 140 4.02 6.49 -2.45
CA ASP A 140 4.05 7.63 -3.36
C ASP A 140 3.08 8.72 -2.89
N CYS A 141 3.54 9.96 -2.94
CA CYS A 141 2.77 11.16 -2.59
C CYS A 141 3.47 12.38 -3.18
N ILE A 142 2.68 13.32 -3.69
CA ILE A 142 3.17 14.47 -4.45
C ILE A 142 3.32 15.70 -3.54
N ALA A 143 4.52 16.27 -3.50
CA ALA A 143 4.76 17.54 -2.84
C ALA A 143 4.03 18.67 -3.59
N ALA A 144 3.39 19.58 -2.83
CA ALA A 144 2.52 20.63 -3.39
C ALA A 144 3.25 21.60 -4.36
N ASP A 145 4.58 21.65 -4.33
CA ASP A 145 5.41 22.63 -5.05
C ASP A 145 6.21 22.03 -6.24
N LEU A 146 5.98 20.78 -6.63
CA LEU A 146 6.66 20.16 -7.79
C LEU A 146 6.08 20.54 -9.16
N ILE A 147 5.05 21.40 -9.21
CA ILE A 147 4.66 22.04 -10.47
C ILE A 147 5.74 23.07 -10.80
N HIS A 148 6.70 22.68 -11.64
CA HIS A 148 7.78 23.54 -12.08
C HIS A 148 7.25 24.84 -12.71
N LYS A 149 7.89 25.97 -12.37
CA LYS A 149 7.57 27.36 -12.77
C LYS A 149 7.59 27.68 -14.28
N ASP A 150 7.73 26.69 -15.15
CA ASP A 150 7.78 26.86 -16.60
C ASP A 150 6.46 26.46 -17.30
N GLU A 151 5.40 26.20 -16.53
CA GLU A 151 4.06 25.98 -17.08
C GLU A 151 3.50 27.24 -17.76
N VAL A 152 2.77 27.03 -18.87
CA VAL A 152 1.75 27.97 -19.32
C VAL A 152 0.66 27.95 -18.25
N ASP A 153 0.70 28.92 -17.34
CA ASP A 153 -0.26 29.10 -16.24
C ASP A 153 -1.71 28.96 -16.75
N PHE A 154 -2.36 27.86 -16.39
CA PHE A 154 -3.81 27.69 -16.52
C PHE A 154 -4.54 27.88 -15.18
N THR A 155 -3.87 28.39 -14.15
CA THR A 155 -4.56 28.80 -12.93
C THR A 155 -5.33 30.09 -13.20
N SER A 156 -6.65 29.97 -13.30
CA SER A 156 -7.53 31.08 -12.96
C SER A 156 -7.17 31.53 -11.54
N PRO A 157 -7.22 32.84 -11.20
CA PRO A 157 -7.15 33.28 -9.80
C PRO A 157 -8.49 32.95 -9.12
N GLY A 158 -8.77 31.65 -8.99
CA GLY A 158 -9.91 31.10 -8.29
C GLY A 158 -9.53 30.89 -6.84
N ALA A 159 -10.15 31.67 -5.96
CA ALA A 159 -10.10 31.65 -4.51
C ALA A 159 -9.33 30.47 -3.90
N ALA A 160 -8.28 30.78 -3.13
CA ALA A 160 -7.87 29.90 -2.05
C ALA A 160 -9.13 29.62 -1.21
N ALA A 161 -9.76 28.46 -1.40
CA ALA A 161 -10.80 27.99 -0.52
C ALA A 161 -10.15 27.94 0.86
N GLU A 162 -10.53 28.86 1.73
CA GLU A 162 -10.01 28.93 3.09
C GLU A 162 -10.22 27.55 3.74
N LEU A 163 -9.15 26.99 4.31
CA LEU A 163 -9.21 25.77 5.08
C LEU A 163 -10.32 25.93 6.14
N PRO A 164 -11.23 24.96 6.30
CA PRO A 164 -12.06 24.93 7.50
C PRO A 164 -11.16 24.55 8.68
N SER A 165 -10.63 25.57 9.36
CA SER A 165 -9.90 25.39 10.62
C SER A 165 -10.90 24.89 11.67
N ASN A 166 -10.71 23.65 12.14
CA ASN A 166 -11.46 22.95 13.20
C ASN A 166 -12.66 22.10 12.73
N LEU A 167 -12.43 21.08 11.90
CA LEU A 167 -13.45 20.05 11.62
C LEU A 167 -13.54 18.95 12.69
N SER A 168 -12.56 18.81 13.59
CA SER A 168 -12.46 17.65 14.50
C SER A 168 -13.51 17.58 15.61
N GLU A 169 -14.33 18.60 15.82
CA GLU A 169 -15.32 18.67 16.92
C GLU A 169 -16.80 18.65 16.46
N GLU A 170 -17.06 18.68 15.16
CA GLU A 170 -18.43 18.74 14.62
C GLU A 170 -18.94 17.34 14.19
N PRO A 171 -20.22 17.02 14.42
CA PRO A 171 -20.79 15.68 14.15
C PRO A 171 -20.82 15.28 12.66
N ASP A 172 -20.49 16.19 11.74
CA ASP A 172 -20.57 16.03 10.28
C ASP A 172 -19.21 16.13 9.56
N ALA A 173 -18.12 16.06 10.34
CA ALA A 173 -16.76 16.25 9.85
C ALA A 173 -16.36 15.24 8.75
N GLY A 174 -16.78 13.98 8.90
CA GLY A 174 -16.45 12.91 7.96
C GLY A 174 -17.09 13.10 6.59
N GLU A 175 -18.33 13.59 6.51
CA GLU A 175 -19.00 13.88 5.24
C GLU A 175 -18.34 15.07 4.52
N ARG A 176 -17.94 16.11 5.25
CA ARG A 176 -17.23 17.26 4.67
C ARG A 176 -15.81 16.94 4.19
N ILE A 177 -15.07 16.09 4.91
CA ILE A 177 -13.76 15.61 4.46
C ILE A 177 -13.94 14.77 3.19
N SER A 178 -14.95 13.90 3.17
CA SER A 178 -15.27 13.11 1.98
C SER A 178 -15.67 13.99 0.79
N GLU A 179 -16.47 15.03 1.04
CA GLU A 179 -16.85 16.02 0.03
C GLU A 179 -15.63 16.81 -0.46
N PHE A 180 -14.71 17.23 0.41
CA PHE A 180 -13.47 17.92 0.01
C PHE A 180 -12.56 17.02 -0.86
N LEU A 181 -12.36 15.76 -0.46
CA LEU A 181 -11.54 14.80 -1.21
C LEU A 181 -12.17 14.44 -2.58
N LEU A 182 -13.49 14.57 -2.72
CA LEU A 182 -14.21 14.29 -3.96
C LEU A 182 -14.47 15.54 -4.84
N ASN A 183 -14.52 16.74 -4.25
CA ASN A 183 -14.81 18.01 -4.93
C ASN A 183 -13.55 18.74 -5.44
N HIS A 184 -12.36 18.15 -5.32
CA HIS A 184 -11.17 18.79 -5.86
C HIS A 184 -11.28 18.86 -7.40
N ASP A 185 -11.14 20.07 -7.98
CA ASP A 185 -11.31 20.42 -9.41
C ASP A 185 -10.31 19.70 -10.36
N GLU A 186 -9.58 18.70 -9.86
CA GLU A 186 -8.54 17.96 -10.59
C GLU A 186 -9.08 17.29 -11.84
N PHE A 187 -10.31 16.76 -11.76
CA PHE A 187 -10.98 16.16 -12.90
C PHE A 187 -11.21 17.17 -14.04
N ALA A 188 -11.72 18.35 -13.70
CA ALA A 188 -11.97 19.38 -14.70
C ALA A 188 -10.65 19.92 -15.27
N ASP A 189 -9.62 20.04 -14.43
CA ASP A 189 -8.29 20.46 -14.85
C ASP A 189 -7.59 19.44 -15.75
N GLU A 190 -7.68 18.14 -15.43
CA GLU A 190 -7.21 17.06 -16.29
C GLU A 190 -7.92 17.08 -17.66
N SER A 191 -9.26 17.20 -17.67
CA SER A 191 -10.04 17.26 -18.90
C SER A 191 -9.69 18.50 -19.76
N LYS A 192 -9.43 19.65 -19.13
CA LYS A 192 -8.92 20.87 -19.81
C LYS A 192 -7.54 20.61 -20.43
N LYS A 193 -6.61 19.97 -19.70
CA LYS A 193 -5.27 19.62 -20.18
C LYS A 193 -5.34 18.65 -21.38
N LEU A 194 -6.17 17.62 -21.31
CA LEU A 194 -6.40 16.69 -22.42
C LEU A 194 -6.94 17.41 -23.66
N THR A 195 -7.93 18.28 -23.48
CA THR A 195 -8.49 19.10 -24.57
C THR A 195 -7.44 20.02 -25.20
N PHE A 196 -6.56 20.60 -24.38
CA PHE A 196 -5.44 21.40 -24.86
C PHE A 196 -4.44 20.58 -25.68
N LEU A 197 -4.06 19.38 -25.22
CA LEU A 197 -3.20 18.47 -25.99
C LEU A 197 -3.81 18.10 -27.35
N CYS A 198 -5.10 17.77 -27.37
CA CYS A 198 -5.82 17.50 -28.62
C CYS A 198 -5.76 18.70 -29.57
N SER A 199 -5.93 19.92 -29.08
CA SER A 199 -5.85 21.13 -29.91
C SER A 199 -4.49 21.30 -30.58
N TRP A 200 -3.40 20.97 -29.87
CA TRP A 200 -2.04 20.99 -30.41
C TRP A 200 -1.78 19.88 -31.40
N ALA A 201 -2.24 18.67 -31.11
CA ALA A 201 -2.16 17.54 -32.04
C ALA A 201 -2.86 17.88 -33.36
N LEU A 202 -4.09 18.42 -33.30
CA LEU A 202 -4.83 18.82 -34.49
C LEU A 202 -4.18 19.98 -35.25
N LYS A 203 -3.59 20.95 -34.53
CA LYS A 203 -2.84 22.05 -35.15
C LYS A 203 -1.61 21.55 -35.91
N SER A 204 -0.88 20.59 -35.33
CA SER A 204 0.27 19.94 -35.96
C SER A 204 -0.15 19.18 -37.23
N THR A 205 -1.21 18.36 -37.14
CA THR A 205 -1.71 17.59 -38.29
C THR A 205 -2.26 18.48 -39.40
N ASN A 206 -2.95 19.58 -39.07
CA ASN A 206 -3.45 20.54 -40.07
C ASN A 206 -2.33 21.32 -40.77
N ALA A 207 -1.17 21.48 -40.11
CA ALA A 207 0.02 22.05 -40.71
C ALA A 207 0.81 21.04 -41.57
N GLY A 208 0.38 19.78 -41.63
CA GLY A 208 1.04 18.71 -42.38
C GLY A 208 2.12 17.95 -41.59
N GLY A 209 2.27 18.22 -40.29
CA GLY A 209 3.18 17.48 -39.41
C GLY A 209 2.53 16.29 -38.71
N SER A 210 3.34 15.36 -38.24
CA SER A 210 2.90 14.17 -37.51
C SER A 210 3.08 14.33 -36.00
N VAL A 211 2.26 13.62 -35.23
CA VAL A 211 2.25 13.70 -33.77
C VAL A 211 2.73 12.38 -33.17
N LEU A 212 3.77 12.44 -32.33
CA LEU A 212 4.29 11.31 -31.57
C LEU A 212 3.87 11.42 -30.10
N ILE A 213 3.23 10.36 -29.58
CA ILE A 213 2.79 10.24 -28.19
C ILE A 213 3.35 8.95 -27.61
N PRO A 214 4.46 9.02 -26.86
CA PRO A 214 5.02 7.86 -26.20
C PRO A 214 4.06 7.31 -25.13
N ILE A 215 3.83 5.99 -25.12
CA ILE A 215 2.94 5.33 -24.16
C ILE A 215 3.62 5.25 -22.80
N SER A 216 3.04 5.88 -21.78
CA SER A 216 3.46 5.84 -20.38
C SER A 216 2.47 5.06 -19.52
N ARG A 217 1.26 5.60 -19.33
CA ARG A 217 0.17 5.05 -18.53
C ARG A 217 -1.03 4.71 -19.42
N LEU A 218 -1.65 3.56 -19.17
CA LEU A 218 -2.75 3.08 -20.01
C LEU A 218 -3.97 4.00 -19.90
N GLY A 219 -4.37 4.36 -18.68
CA GLY A 219 -5.53 5.21 -18.42
C GLY A 219 -5.45 6.54 -19.17
N LEU A 220 -4.28 7.18 -19.14
CA LEU A 220 -4.04 8.44 -19.84
C LEU A 220 -4.14 8.29 -21.37
N VAL A 221 -3.57 7.22 -21.92
CA VAL A 221 -3.67 6.92 -23.36
C VAL A 221 -5.14 6.74 -23.77
N LEU A 222 -5.93 6.05 -22.95
CA LEU A 222 -7.36 5.84 -23.21
C LEU A 222 -8.15 7.15 -23.14
N GLN A 223 -7.89 8.01 -22.14
CA GLN A 223 -8.51 9.34 -22.07
C GLN A 223 -8.15 10.18 -23.29
N LEU A 224 -6.87 10.22 -23.66
CA LEU A 224 -6.43 11.02 -24.80
C LEU A 224 -7.03 10.50 -26.12
N LEU A 225 -7.16 9.19 -26.30
CA LEU A 225 -7.86 8.60 -27.44
C LEU A 225 -9.34 9.00 -27.50
N GLU A 226 -10.05 9.02 -26.37
CA GLU A 226 -11.45 9.50 -26.31
C GLU A 226 -11.55 10.97 -26.71
N HIS A 227 -10.71 11.83 -26.15
CA HIS A 227 -10.71 13.26 -26.46
C HIS A 227 -10.29 13.55 -27.91
N LEU A 228 -9.31 12.81 -28.45
CA LEU A 228 -8.90 12.91 -29.85
C LEU A 228 -10.02 12.46 -30.78
N THR A 229 -10.71 11.37 -30.44
CA THR A 229 -11.84 10.85 -31.22
C THR A 229 -12.93 11.91 -31.35
N PHE A 230 -13.33 12.50 -30.22
CA PHE A 230 -14.31 13.58 -30.20
C PHE A 230 -13.84 14.81 -31.01
N SER A 231 -12.57 15.20 -30.86
CA SER A 231 -12.01 16.37 -31.54
C SER A 231 -11.88 16.17 -33.05
N LEU A 232 -11.49 14.98 -33.51
CA LEU A 232 -11.40 14.63 -34.94
C LEU A 232 -12.79 14.55 -35.59
N GLN A 233 -13.78 13.97 -34.91
CA GLN A 233 -15.14 13.87 -35.41
C GLN A 233 -15.80 15.25 -35.52
N SER A 234 -15.63 16.11 -34.50
CA SER A 234 -16.22 17.46 -34.51
C SER A 234 -15.68 18.36 -35.63
N GLN A 235 -14.42 18.18 -36.01
CA GLN A 235 -13.79 18.93 -37.11
C GLN A 235 -13.84 18.18 -38.47
N ALA A 236 -14.47 17.01 -38.52
CA ALA A 236 -14.52 16.12 -39.70
C ALA A 236 -13.14 15.81 -40.31
N LEU A 237 -12.09 15.81 -39.48
CA LEU A 237 -10.72 15.50 -39.89
C LEU A 237 -10.54 13.99 -40.03
N LYS A 238 -9.82 13.56 -41.06
CA LYS A 238 -9.60 12.14 -41.41
C LYS A 238 -8.19 11.62 -41.11
N VAL A 239 -7.43 12.33 -40.28
CA VAL A 239 -6.07 11.95 -39.88
C VAL A 239 -6.06 10.51 -39.34
N PRO A 240 -5.17 9.63 -39.84
CA PRO A 240 -5.02 8.27 -39.33
C PRO A 240 -4.29 8.27 -37.99
N ILE A 241 -4.73 7.37 -37.11
CA ILE A 241 -4.09 7.12 -35.81
C ILE A 241 -3.49 5.71 -35.85
N TYR A 242 -2.23 5.56 -35.41
CA TYR A 242 -1.56 4.27 -35.29
C TYR A 242 -1.18 4.02 -33.83
N ILE A 243 -1.45 2.81 -33.33
CA ILE A 243 -0.88 2.28 -32.08
C ILE A 243 0.13 1.22 -32.46
N ILE A 244 1.41 1.51 -32.25
CA ILE A 244 2.52 0.61 -32.57
C ILE A 244 3.05 0.06 -31.25
N SER A 245 2.66 -1.16 -30.88
CA SER A 245 3.09 -1.83 -29.65
C SER A 245 2.89 -3.32 -29.82
N SER A 246 3.85 -4.12 -29.33
CA SER A 246 3.80 -5.58 -29.43
C SER A 246 2.53 -6.19 -28.82
N VAL A 247 1.90 -5.47 -27.88
CA VAL A 247 0.67 -5.90 -27.19
C VAL A 247 -0.59 -5.12 -27.60
N ALA A 248 -0.55 -4.34 -28.69
CA ALA A 248 -1.64 -3.45 -29.06
C ALA A 248 -2.98 -4.19 -29.31
N GLU A 249 -2.94 -5.32 -30.01
CA GLU A 249 -4.14 -6.13 -30.29
C GLU A 249 -4.68 -6.83 -29.04
N GLU A 250 -3.79 -7.34 -28.19
CA GLU A 250 -4.14 -8.00 -26.93
C GLU A 250 -4.75 -7.00 -25.95
N LEU A 251 -4.20 -5.78 -25.87
CA LEU A 251 -4.78 -4.69 -25.10
C LEU A 251 -6.17 -4.33 -25.59
N HIS A 252 -6.38 -4.23 -26.90
CA HIS A 252 -7.71 -4.01 -27.47
C HIS A 252 -8.70 -5.13 -27.12
N ALA A 253 -8.27 -6.39 -27.14
CA ALA A 253 -9.09 -7.52 -26.71
C ALA A 253 -9.41 -7.46 -25.21
N PHE A 254 -8.42 -7.13 -24.37
CA PHE A 254 -8.57 -6.96 -22.93
C PHE A 254 -9.57 -5.85 -22.58
N LEU A 255 -9.47 -4.72 -23.27
CA LEU A 255 -10.38 -3.58 -23.14
C LEU A 255 -11.80 -3.87 -23.58
N LYS A 256 -12.14 -5.03 -24.15
CA LYS A 256 -13.52 -5.46 -24.45
C LYS A 256 -14.13 -6.35 -23.38
N VAL A 257 -13.31 -6.95 -22.53
CA VAL A 257 -13.74 -8.04 -21.63
C VAL A 257 -13.66 -7.67 -20.15
N MET A 258 -13.20 -6.46 -19.80
CA MET A 258 -13.01 -6.03 -18.40
C MET A 258 -13.66 -4.68 -18.06
N PRO A 259 -15.00 -4.57 -18.13
CA PRO A 259 -15.70 -3.37 -17.70
C PRO A 259 -15.65 -3.16 -16.18
N GLU A 260 -15.52 -4.22 -15.37
CA GLU A 260 -15.67 -4.15 -13.91
C GLU A 260 -14.57 -3.37 -13.17
N TRP A 261 -13.47 -3.07 -13.86
CA TRP A 261 -12.35 -2.26 -13.36
C TRP A 261 -12.42 -0.80 -13.80
N LEU A 262 -13.45 -0.44 -14.57
CA LEU A 262 -13.69 0.92 -15.04
C LEU A 262 -14.52 1.74 -14.05
N CYS A 263 -14.67 3.03 -14.31
CA CYS A 263 -15.54 3.91 -13.55
C CYS A 263 -17.03 3.54 -13.76
N LYS A 264 -17.88 3.90 -12.81
CA LYS A 264 -19.33 3.55 -12.86
C LYS A 264 -20.01 4.03 -14.14
N GLN A 265 -19.67 5.23 -14.62
CA GLN A 265 -20.24 5.77 -15.86
C GLN A 265 -19.94 4.88 -17.08
N ARG A 266 -18.74 4.29 -17.15
CA ARG A 266 -18.36 3.36 -18.23
C ARG A 266 -18.97 1.98 -18.04
N GLN A 267 -19.08 1.50 -16.81
CA GLN A 267 -19.81 0.26 -16.49
C GLN A 267 -21.29 0.34 -16.89
N GLU A 268 -21.94 1.48 -16.63
CA GLU A 268 -23.33 1.72 -17.05
C GLU A 268 -23.47 1.73 -18.58
N LYS A 269 -22.50 2.34 -19.30
CA LYS A 269 -22.45 2.27 -20.77
C LYS A 269 -22.27 0.85 -21.28
N PHE A 270 -21.51 -0.01 -20.60
CA PHE A 270 -21.37 -1.41 -21.01
C PHE A 270 -22.71 -2.17 -21.02
N HIS A 271 -23.64 -1.83 -20.12
CA HIS A 271 -24.98 -2.40 -20.12
C HIS A 271 -25.88 -1.84 -21.23
N SER A 272 -25.47 -0.74 -21.86
CA SER A 272 -26.12 -0.21 -23.06
C SER A 272 -25.52 -0.86 -24.30
N ASP A 273 -26.28 -0.97 -25.39
CA ASP A 273 -25.77 -1.46 -26.69
C ASP A 273 -24.70 -0.51 -27.31
N GLN A 274 -24.34 0.59 -26.63
CA GLN A 274 -23.29 1.52 -27.03
C GLN A 274 -21.98 1.11 -26.35
N GLY A 275 -20.91 0.92 -27.13
CA GLY A 275 -19.58 0.63 -26.57
C GLY A 275 -19.13 1.68 -25.55
N TYR A 276 -18.39 1.28 -24.51
CA TYR A 276 -17.97 2.20 -23.44
C TYR A 276 -16.71 3.02 -23.76
N PHE A 277 -16.06 2.76 -24.90
CA PHE A 277 -15.00 3.58 -25.48
C PHE A 277 -15.39 4.00 -26.89
N SER A 278 -15.50 5.29 -27.15
CA SER A 278 -15.86 5.86 -28.45
C SER A 278 -14.75 5.65 -29.50
N PHE A 279 -13.49 5.57 -29.09
CA PHE A 279 -12.39 5.33 -30.04
C PHE A 279 -12.45 3.95 -30.69
N MET A 280 -13.20 2.99 -30.12
CA MET A 280 -13.37 1.66 -30.71
C MET A 280 -14.04 1.73 -32.10
N ASP A 281 -14.94 2.70 -32.30
CA ASP A 281 -15.55 2.96 -33.60
C ASP A 281 -14.51 3.36 -34.65
N LEU A 282 -13.41 4.01 -34.26
CA LEU A 282 -12.32 4.36 -35.17
C LEU A 282 -11.57 3.13 -35.67
N ILE A 283 -11.51 2.05 -34.88
CA ILE A 283 -10.91 0.78 -35.31
C ILE A 283 -11.79 0.15 -36.39
N GLU A 284 -13.10 0.09 -36.15
CA GLU A 284 -14.07 -0.44 -37.12
C GLU A 284 -14.10 0.36 -38.43
N GLN A 285 -13.97 1.69 -38.32
CA GLN A 285 -13.91 2.62 -39.46
C GLN A 285 -12.55 2.59 -40.20
N LYS A 286 -11.58 1.78 -39.76
CA LYS A 286 -10.21 1.75 -40.30
C LYS A 286 -9.56 3.14 -40.28
N ARG A 287 -9.64 3.79 -39.12
CA ARG A 287 -9.03 5.09 -38.84
C ARG A 287 -8.03 5.04 -37.68
N LEU A 288 -8.25 4.11 -36.75
CA LEU A 288 -7.30 3.72 -35.71
C LEU A 288 -6.76 2.33 -36.08
N PHE A 289 -5.45 2.23 -36.28
CA PHE A 289 -4.79 0.99 -36.68
C PHE A 289 -3.86 0.48 -35.59
N LEU A 290 -3.84 -0.83 -35.38
CA LEU A 290 -3.02 -1.49 -34.37
C LEU A 290 -1.96 -2.31 -35.07
N PHE A 291 -0.69 -2.16 -34.67
CA PHE A 291 0.42 -2.93 -35.22
C PHE A 291 1.42 -3.33 -34.13
N PRO A 292 1.99 -4.55 -34.21
CA PRO A 292 2.98 -4.99 -33.23
C PRO A 292 4.32 -4.28 -33.38
N GLU A 293 4.70 -3.95 -34.62
CA GLU A 293 6.05 -3.52 -34.99
C GLU A 293 6.01 -2.44 -36.07
N ILE A 294 6.95 -1.48 -36.00
CA ILE A 294 7.05 -0.35 -36.96
C ILE A 294 7.49 -0.80 -38.36
N TYR A 295 8.16 -1.94 -38.45
CA TYR A 295 8.67 -2.51 -39.71
C TYR A 295 7.75 -3.61 -40.27
N SER A 296 6.52 -3.74 -39.76
CA SER A 296 5.54 -4.69 -40.31
C SER A 296 5.16 -4.32 -41.74
N SER A 297 5.11 -5.32 -42.63
CA SER A 297 4.80 -5.13 -44.05
C SER A 297 3.42 -4.48 -44.27
N GLU A 298 2.47 -4.82 -43.39
CA GLU A 298 1.10 -4.36 -43.40
C GLU A 298 1.03 -2.88 -43.04
N LEU A 299 1.76 -2.42 -42.03
CA LEU A 299 1.87 -1.01 -41.67
C LEU A 299 2.49 -0.21 -42.81
N LEU A 300 3.62 -0.69 -43.36
CA LEU A 300 4.33 0.00 -44.45
C LEU A 300 3.48 0.16 -45.71
N ALA A 301 2.54 -0.77 -45.97
CA ALA A 301 1.63 -0.69 -47.10
C ALA A 301 0.53 0.37 -46.94
N ILE A 302 0.20 0.76 -45.71
CA ILE A 302 -0.90 1.70 -45.40
C ILE A 302 -0.44 2.97 -44.67
N TRP A 303 0.87 3.16 -44.50
CA TRP A 303 1.45 4.30 -43.80
C TRP A 303 1.11 5.60 -44.53
N GLU A 304 0.52 6.56 -43.80
CA GLU A 304 0.15 7.87 -44.32
C GLU A 304 0.56 8.96 -43.33
N GLU A 305 1.10 10.07 -43.85
CA GLU A 305 1.45 11.28 -43.09
C GLU A 305 0.67 12.48 -43.68
N PRO A 306 0.15 13.41 -42.85
CA PRO A 306 0.33 13.51 -41.40
C PRO A 306 -0.50 12.47 -40.63
N CYS A 307 0.04 11.97 -39.51
CA CYS A 307 -0.63 10.99 -38.65
C CYS A 307 -0.41 11.26 -37.16
N ILE A 308 -1.15 10.56 -36.31
CA ILE A 308 -0.96 10.54 -34.86
C ILE A 308 -0.52 9.13 -34.46
N VAL A 309 0.59 9.01 -33.73
CA VAL A 309 1.14 7.70 -33.36
C VAL A 309 1.33 7.58 -31.85
N PHE A 310 0.70 6.56 -31.28
CA PHE A 310 0.95 6.07 -29.93
C PHE A 310 1.95 4.92 -30.00
N SER A 311 3.08 5.02 -29.29
CA SER A 311 4.10 3.96 -29.33
C SER A 311 4.94 3.91 -28.05
N PRO A 312 5.46 2.76 -27.61
CA PRO A 312 6.45 2.70 -26.55
C PRO A 312 7.87 3.03 -27.10
N HIS A 313 8.83 3.41 -26.26
CA HIS A 313 8.76 3.59 -24.81
C HIS A 313 8.86 5.08 -24.43
N TRP A 314 8.13 5.49 -23.38
CA TRP A 314 8.12 6.86 -22.84
C TRP A 314 9.50 7.45 -22.53
N SER A 315 10.51 6.60 -22.28
CA SER A 315 11.91 7.02 -22.09
C SER A 315 12.59 7.61 -23.34
N LEU A 316 12.06 7.37 -24.55
CA LEU A 316 12.70 7.73 -25.83
C LEU A 316 14.12 7.15 -26.01
N ARG A 317 14.36 5.94 -25.50
CA ARG A 317 15.64 5.23 -25.58
C ARG A 317 15.60 3.92 -26.34
N ILE A 318 14.42 3.30 -26.41
CA ILE A 318 14.21 2.00 -27.05
C ILE A 318 12.85 1.98 -27.74
N GLY A 319 12.74 1.11 -28.74
CA GLY A 319 11.47 0.80 -29.41
C GLY A 319 11.03 1.82 -30.47
N PRO A 320 9.78 1.68 -30.96
CA PRO A 320 9.26 2.44 -32.10
C PRO A 320 9.31 3.95 -31.93
N SER A 321 9.17 4.49 -30.71
CA SER A 321 9.28 5.94 -30.48
C SER A 321 10.63 6.51 -30.92
N VAL A 322 11.74 5.77 -30.80
CA VAL A 322 13.07 6.23 -31.21
C VAL A 322 13.14 6.41 -32.73
N HIS A 323 12.65 5.43 -33.48
CA HIS A 323 12.66 5.45 -34.94
C HIS A 323 11.78 6.56 -35.50
N LEU A 324 10.58 6.75 -34.94
CA LEU A 324 9.67 7.83 -35.33
C LEU A 324 10.27 9.20 -34.99
N LEU A 325 10.91 9.33 -33.84
CA LEU A 325 11.56 10.56 -33.46
C LEU A 325 12.75 10.88 -34.37
N GLN A 326 13.57 9.90 -34.76
CA GLN A 326 14.63 10.09 -35.76
C GLN A 326 14.08 10.57 -37.11
N ARG A 327 12.89 10.10 -37.51
CA ARG A 327 12.24 10.49 -38.76
C ARG A 327 11.71 11.93 -38.72
N TRP A 328 11.12 12.34 -37.59
CA TRP A 328 10.38 13.59 -37.47
C TRP A 328 11.14 14.71 -36.74
N CYS A 329 12.28 14.45 -36.10
CA CYS A 329 13.00 15.46 -35.30
C CYS A 329 13.36 16.73 -36.08
N GLY A 330 13.56 16.63 -37.40
CA GLY A 330 13.84 17.76 -38.29
C GLY A 330 12.61 18.51 -38.82
N GLU A 331 11.39 18.08 -38.50
CA GLU A 331 10.15 18.62 -39.08
C GLU A 331 9.51 19.66 -38.15
N THR A 332 9.38 20.92 -38.61
CA THR A 332 8.91 22.04 -37.79
C THR A 332 7.43 21.98 -37.40
N ASP A 333 6.63 21.26 -38.18
CA ASP A 333 5.19 21.13 -37.98
C ASP A 333 4.81 19.89 -37.18
N SER A 334 5.75 18.96 -37.00
CA SER A 334 5.58 17.75 -36.20
C SER A 334 5.67 18.05 -34.70
N LEU A 335 5.02 17.21 -33.89
CA LEU A 335 4.84 17.43 -32.44
C LEU A 335 5.15 16.17 -31.64
N LEU A 336 5.95 16.32 -30.59
CA LEU A 336 6.22 15.31 -29.59
C LEU A 336 5.51 15.69 -28.29
N ILE A 337 4.65 14.81 -27.76
CA ILE A 337 3.97 15.03 -26.48
C ILE A 337 4.60 14.10 -25.44
N ILE A 338 5.15 14.65 -24.34
CA ILE A 338 5.81 13.88 -23.28
C ILE A 338 5.17 14.19 -21.93
N GLU A 339 4.85 13.14 -21.17
CA GLU A 339 4.38 13.25 -19.79
C GLU A 339 5.53 13.63 -18.84
N GLU A 340 5.21 14.47 -17.85
CA GLU A 340 6.13 14.86 -16.78
C GLU A 340 6.64 13.65 -15.98
N GLY A 341 7.90 13.70 -15.56
CA GLY A 341 8.64 12.58 -14.94
C GLY A 341 9.82 12.10 -15.79
N VAL A 342 9.85 12.47 -17.07
CA VAL A 342 11.02 12.32 -17.95
C VAL A 342 11.68 13.67 -18.12
N ASP A 343 12.99 13.77 -17.84
CA ASP A 343 13.76 14.95 -18.24
C ASP A 343 13.82 14.99 -19.78
N ALA A 344 12.97 15.83 -20.37
CA ALA A 344 12.86 15.91 -21.82
C ALA A 344 14.08 16.51 -22.49
N ASN A 345 14.80 17.41 -21.82
CA ASN A 345 16.04 17.96 -22.36
C ASN A 345 17.06 16.84 -22.50
N LEU A 346 17.17 15.99 -21.47
CA LEU A 346 18.01 14.81 -21.51
C LEU A 346 17.50 13.78 -22.53
N ALA A 347 16.18 13.50 -22.54
CA ALA A 347 15.56 12.53 -23.45
C ALA A 347 15.75 12.93 -24.92
N CYS A 348 15.62 14.21 -25.26
CA CYS A 348 15.77 14.71 -26.63
C CYS A 348 17.23 14.93 -27.04
N LEU A 349 18.21 14.87 -26.12
CA LEU A 349 19.63 15.12 -26.41
C LEU A 349 20.18 14.35 -27.61
N PRO A 350 19.90 13.03 -27.79
CA PRO A 350 20.43 12.27 -28.94
C PRO A 350 19.87 12.69 -30.30
N PHE A 351 18.79 13.48 -30.32
CA PHE A 351 18.08 13.89 -31.54
C PHE A 351 18.37 15.35 -31.91
N GLN A 352 19.26 16.02 -31.20
CA GLN A 352 19.65 17.39 -31.49
C GLN A 352 20.56 17.46 -32.74
N PRO A 353 20.43 18.50 -33.60
CA PRO A 353 19.48 19.60 -33.50
C PRO A 353 18.05 19.16 -33.86
N MET A 354 17.08 19.57 -33.04
CA MET A 354 15.67 19.21 -33.21
C MET A 354 14.82 20.44 -33.55
N ALA A 355 14.10 20.40 -34.68
CA ALA A 355 13.15 21.41 -35.11
C ALA A 355 11.69 21.08 -34.75
N MET A 356 11.41 19.79 -34.52
CA MET A 356 10.14 19.29 -34.01
C MET A 356 9.78 19.91 -32.67
N LYS A 357 8.51 20.27 -32.50
CA LYS A 357 8.01 20.89 -31.27
C LYS A 357 7.87 19.82 -30.19
N VAL A 358 8.25 20.15 -28.97
CA VAL A 358 8.07 19.28 -27.79
C VAL A 358 7.10 19.95 -26.84
N LEU A 359 6.07 19.22 -26.43
CA LEU A 359 5.06 19.66 -25.49
C LEU A 359 5.09 18.77 -24.25
N HIS A 360 5.26 19.40 -23.09
CA HIS A 360 5.24 18.75 -21.79
C HIS A 360 3.86 18.81 -21.17
N CYS A 361 3.42 17.70 -20.58
CA CYS A 361 2.16 17.64 -19.85
C CYS A 361 2.30 16.94 -18.50
N SER A 362 1.75 17.58 -17.47
CA SER A 362 1.65 17.03 -16.13
C SER A 362 0.25 16.51 -15.86
N PHE A 363 0.13 15.24 -15.50
CA PHE A 363 -1.13 14.59 -15.14
C PHE A 363 -1.08 14.09 -13.69
N PRO A 364 -2.23 14.00 -13.00
CA PRO A 364 -2.28 13.44 -11.66
C PRO A 364 -1.64 12.04 -11.64
N SER A 365 -0.60 11.85 -10.83
CA SER A 365 0.14 10.59 -10.71
C SER A 365 0.06 9.98 -9.31
N GLY A 366 -0.57 10.67 -8.36
CA GLY A 366 -0.69 10.25 -6.98
C GLY A 366 -1.32 11.32 -6.10
N MET A 367 -1.49 10.98 -4.83
CA MET A 367 -2.17 11.81 -3.85
C MET A 367 -1.29 13.01 -3.49
N LYS A 368 -1.85 14.21 -3.43
CA LYS A 368 -1.12 15.41 -2.99
C LYS A 368 -0.96 15.42 -1.48
N LEU A 369 0.13 16.01 -0.98
CA LEU A 369 0.38 16.13 0.47
C LEU A 369 -0.77 16.79 1.24
N ARG A 370 -1.46 17.76 0.63
CA ARG A 370 -2.63 18.39 1.26
C ARG A 370 -3.79 17.41 1.42
N GLU A 371 -4.09 16.62 0.39
CA GLU A 371 -5.14 15.60 0.44
C GLU A 371 -4.79 14.48 1.42
N ALA A 372 -3.52 14.09 1.45
CA ALA A 372 -3.00 13.11 2.40
C ALA A 372 -3.20 13.55 3.85
N GLU A 373 -3.02 14.83 4.17
CA GLU A 373 -3.26 15.36 5.52
C GLU A 373 -4.72 15.15 5.97
N TYR A 374 -5.69 15.52 5.13
CA TYR A 374 -7.11 15.33 5.40
C TYR A 374 -7.50 13.86 5.45
N PHE A 375 -6.95 13.07 4.54
CA PHE A 375 -7.19 11.65 4.48
C PHE A 375 -6.68 10.92 5.73
N LEU A 376 -5.53 11.34 6.27
CA LEU A 376 -5.00 10.84 7.53
C LEU A 376 -5.86 11.21 8.74
N GLN A 377 -6.50 12.39 8.73
CA GLN A 377 -7.48 12.76 9.76
C GLN A 377 -8.70 11.83 9.72
N PHE A 378 -9.19 11.47 8.53
CA PHE A 378 -10.28 10.52 8.35
C PHE A 378 -9.90 9.11 8.85
N LEU A 379 -8.71 8.62 8.53
CA LEU A 379 -8.27 7.28 8.92
C LEU A 379 -7.88 7.17 10.40
N ASN A 380 -7.44 8.27 11.02
CA ASN A 380 -6.94 8.37 12.39
C ASN A 380 -5.98 7.21 12.79
N PRO A 381 -4.87 7.01 12.06
CA PRO A 381 -3.94 5.93 12.34
C PRO A 381 -3.08 6.23 13.57
N LYS A 382 -2.25 5.27 13.98
CA LYS A 382 -1.25 5.48 15.06
C LYS A 382 0.13 5.78 14.50
N TYR A 383 0.47 5.18 13.37
CA TYR A 383 1.74 5.39 12.69
C TYR A 383 1.52 5.71 11.22
N VAL A 384 2.30 6.66 10.69
CA VAL A 384 2.30 7.02 9.27
C VAL A 384 3.73 6.93 8.77
N LEU A 385 3.95 6.17 7.71
CA LEU A 385 5.24 6.00 7.05
C LEU A 385 5.25 6.77 5.73
N MET A 386 6.26 7.62 5.56
CA MET A 386 6.45 8.48 4.39
C MET A 386 7.87 8.34 3.82
N PRO A 387 8.07 8.52 2.51
CA PRO A 387 9.40 8.65 1.92
C PRO A 387 10.17 9.82 2.55
N GLU A 388 11.45 9.64 2.93
CA GLU A 388 12.27 10.72 3.52
C GLU A 388 12.35 11.96 2.60
N LYS A 389 12.32 11.77 1.27
CA LYS A 389 12.34 12.87 0.29
C LYS A 389 11.25 13.93 0.51
N LEU A 390 10.11 13.56 1.11
CA LEU A 390 8.98 14.46 1.38
C LEU A 390 9.09 15.19 2.73
N LYS A 391 10.09 14.88 3.55
CA LYS A 391 10.25 15.45 4.89
C LYS A 391 10.37 16.97 4.90
N GLN A 392 10.94 17.56 3.85
CA GLN A 392 11.08 19.02 3.72
C GLN A 392 9.77 19.70 3.33
N ASP A 393 8.88 18.97 2.64
CA ASP A 393 7.62 19.48 2.10
C ASP A 393 6.46 19.32 3.10
N ILE A 394 6.55 18.33 4.00
CA ILE A 394 5.54 18.08 5.02
C ILE A 394 5.64 19.13 6.13
N ARG A 395 4.57 19.93 6.28
CA ARG A 395 4.38 20.90 7.37
C ARG A 395 3.19 20.57 8.25
N TRP A 396 2.81 19.30 8.31
CA TRP A 396 1.68 18.85 9.11
C TRP A 396 1.96 19.12 10.59
N SER A 397 1.03 19.77 11.26
CA SER A 397 1.12 20.10 12.68
C SER A 397 -0.16 19.66 13.38
N ASN A 398 -0.06 19.30 14.66
CA ASN A 398 -1.20 18.83 15.47
C ASN A 398 -1.84 17.51 15.03
N HIS A 399 -1.05 16.52 14.61
CA HIS A 399 -1.56 15.17 14.35
C HIS A 399 -1.46 14.25 15.58
N SER A 400 -2.43 13.34 15.73
CA SER A 400 -2.50 12.32 16.79
C SER A 400 -1.57 11.12 16.54
N TYR A 401 -1.07 10.96 15.31
CA TYR A 401 -0.21 9.85 14.88
C TYR A 401 1.27 10.18 14.98
N SER A 402 2.10 9.13 15.03
CA SER A 402 3.56 9.22 14.93
C SER A 402 3.99 9.12 13.46
N LEU A 403 4.67 10.16 12.97
CA LEU A 403 5.21 10.21 11.61
C LEU A 403 6.63 9.62 11.57
N ILE A 404 6.84 8.64 10.70
CA ILE A 404 8.10 7.92 10.50
C ILE A 404 8.49 8.07 9.04
N TYR A 405 9.76 8.33 8.79
CA TYR A 405 10.28 8.43 7.43
C TYR A 405 11.12 7.21 7.09
N TYR A 406 11.09 6.80 5.82
CA TYR A 406 11.85 5.66 5.34
C TYR A 406 12.76 6.00 4.17
N HIS A 407 13.86 5.25 4.11
CA HIS A 407 14.81 5.22 3.01
C HIS A 407 14.72 3.89 2.27
N GLU A 408 15.12 3.91 1.00
CA GLU A 408 15.31 2.67 0.25
C GLU A 408 16.41 1.82 0.91
N SER A 409 16.20 0.51 0.94
CA SER A 409 17.12 -0.49 1.53
C SER A 409 17.31 -0.45 3.05
N GLU A 410 16.50 0.31 3.80
CA GLU A 410 16.52 0.31 5.26
C GLU A 410 15.44 -0.60 5.87
N THR A 411 15.75 -1.27 6.98
CA THR A 411 14.77 -2.02 7.78
C THR A 411 14.28 -1.17 8.94
N LEU A 412 12.99 -0.82 8.95
CA LEU A 412 12.37 -0.04 10.02
C LEU A 412 11.56 -0.93 10.97
N HIS A 413 11.68 -0.68 12.27
CA HIS A 413 10.90 -1.37 13.29
C HIS A 413 9.72 -0.50 13.76
N ILE A 414 8.51 -0.87 13.34
CA ILE A 414 7.28 -0.19 13.76
C ILE A 414 6.87 -0.71 15.15
N PRO A 415 6.63 0.16 16.14
CA PRO A 415 6.22 -0.29 17.47
C PRO A 415 4.86 -1.00 17.45
N ARG A 416 4.71 -1.99 18.34
CA ARG A 416 3.45 -2.73 18.47
C ARG A 416 2.36 -1.84 19.03
N VAL A 417 1.19 -1.93 18.40
CA VAL A 417 0.04 -1.10 18.69
C VAL A 417 -0.85 -1.67 19.79
N LYS A 418 -1.05 -2.99 19.80
CA LYS A 418 -1.86 -3.69 20.80
C LYS A 418 -0.94 -4.37 21.81
N SER A 419 -1.14 -4.07 23.09
CA SER A 419 -0.50 -4.77 24.23
C SER A 419 -1.15 -6.13 24.49
N GLY A 420 -2.47 -6.22 24.28
CA GLY A 420 -3.26 -7.45 24.30
C GLY A 420 -3.38 -8.09 22.91
N THR A 421 -3.68 -9.39 22.88
CA THR A 421 -3.92 -10.13 21.65
C THR A 421 -5.36 -10.62 21.67
N ASP A 422 -6.16 -10.22 20.67
CA ASP A 422 -7.53 -10.67 20.55
C ASP A 422 -7.52 -12.15 20.12
N VAL A 423 -8.09 -13.02 20.94
CA VAL A 423 -8.15 -14.47 20.70
C VAL A 423 -9.60 -14.86 20.46
N ASP A 424 -9.87 -15.43 19.29
CA ASP A 424 -11.17 -16.00 18.95
C ASP A 424 -11.29 -17.37 19.65
N CYS A 425 -12.12 -17.43 20.69
CA CYS A 425 -12.48 -18.69 21.35
C CYS A 425 -13.65 -19.35 20.62
N LYS A 426 -13.57 -20.67 20.38
CA LYS A 426 -14.74 -21.41 19.91
C LYS A 426 -15.81 -21.39 21.00
N ILE A 427 -17.07 -21.16 20.61
CA ILE A 427 -18.26 -21.01 21.48
C ILE A 427 -18.34 -22.03 22.63
N TYR A 428 -17.84 -23.26 22.44
CA TYR A 428 -17.89 -24.32 23.45
C TYR A 428 -16.84 -24.18 24.58
N LEU A 429 -15.72 -23.49 24.31
CA LEU A 429 -14.69 -23.18 25.32
C LEU A 429 -15.15 -22.02 26.22
N ASP A 430 -15.94 -21.07 25.70
CA ASP A 430 -16.50 -19.97 26.51
C ASP A 430 -17.36 -20.48 27.67
N PHE A 431 -18.07 -21.60 27.49
CA PHE A 431 -18.86 -22.24 28.55
C PHE A 431 -18.00 -22.93 29.63
N GLN A 432 -16.71 -23.19 29.37
CA GLN A 432 -15.77 -23.80 30.32
C GLN A 432 -14.93 -22.76 31.08
N LEU A 433 -14.95 -21.48 30.65
CA LEU A 433 -14.23 -20.41 31.29
C LEU A 433 -14.97 -19.94 32.55
N CYS A 434 -14.58 -20.45 33.71
CA CYS A 434 -14.96 -19.86 34.99
C CYS A 434 -14.11 -18.61 35.23
N SER A 435 -14.70 -17.43 35.04
CA SER A 435 -14.03 -16.16 35.29
C SER A 435 -14.00 -15.81 36.78
N THR A 436 -12.82 -15.50 37.31
CA THR A 436 -12.66 -14.90 38.63
C THR A 436 -12.39 -13.39 38.45
N LYS A 437 -13.14 -12.56 39.18
CA LYS A 437 -12.96 -11.09 39.21
C LYS A 437 -11.81 -10.76 40.15
N MET A 438 -10.79 -10.06 39.64
CA MET A 438 -9.71 -9.57 40.48
C MET A 438 -10.15 -8.28 41.20
N GLY A 439 -9.87 -8.15 42.49
CA GLY A 439 -10.37 -7.02 43.29
C GLY A 439 -9.66 -5.68 43.03
N GLN A 440 -8.47 -5.69 42.41
CA GLN A 440 -7.62 -4.51 42.23
C GLN A 440 -7.60 -3.91 40.82
N GLU A 441 -7.98 -4.69 39.79
CA GLU A 441 -8.13 -4.21 38.41
C GLU A 441 -9.44 -4.79 37.86
N ASP A 442 -10.16 -4.04 37.03
CA ASP A 442 -11.46 -4.43 36.44
C ASP A 442 -11.27 -5.50 35.34
N ILE A 443 -10.48 -6.53 35.65
CA ILE A 443 -10.01 -7.59 34.76
C ILE A 443 -10.59 -8.91 35.27
N ASN A 444 -11.29 -9.61 34.37
CA ASN A 444 -11.75 -10.97 34.59
C ASN A 444 -10.68 -11.94 34.09
N ILE A 445 -10.27 -12.89 34.92
CA ILE A 445 -9.27 -13.90 34.56
C ILE A 445 -9.96 -15.27 34.52
N ALA A 446 -9.68 -16.06 33.49
CA ALA A 446 -10.15 -17.44 33.37
C ALA A 446 -9.03 -18.32 32.79
N THR A 447 -8.91 -19.56 33.28
CA THR A 447 -8.00 -20.56 32.70
C THR A 447 -8.64 -21.26 31.52
N ALA A 448 -7.94 -21.22 30.39
CA ALA A 448 -8.30 -21.96 29.18
C ALA A 448 -7.17 -22.94 28.83
N ASN A 449 -7.50 -24.20 28.59
CA ASN A 449 -6.56 -25.18 28.02
C ASN A 449 -6.94 -25.42 26.57
N GLY A 450 -5.99 -25.22 25.65
CA GLY A 450 -6.22 -25.40 24.23
C GLY A 450 -4.98 -25.20 23.39
N ASP A 451 -5.08 -25.59 22.13
CA ASP A 451 -4.03 -25.38 21.13
C ASP A 451 -4.26 -24.04 20.44
N PHE A 452 -3.23 -23.19 20.43
CA PHE A 452 -3.26 -21.94 19.66
C PHE A 452 -2.94 -22.21 18.19
N SER A 453 -3.77 -21.67 17.31
CA SER A 453 -3.50 -21.65 15.87
C SER A 453 -3.81 -20.28 15.30
N VAL A 454 -3.07 -19.86 14.27
CA VAL A 454 -3.39 -18.63 13.53
C VAL A 454 -4.10 -19.05 12.26
N ILE A 455 -5.36 -18.65 12.13
CA ILE A 455 -6.21 -18.97 10.98
C ILE A 455 -6.79 -17.66 10.47
N GLN A 456 -6.54 -17.35 9.20
CA GLN A 456 -7.01 -16.14 8.53
C GLN A 456 -6.60 -14.84 9.27
N GLY A 457 -5.37 -14.80 9.78
CA GLY A 457 -4.84 -13.64 10.50
C GLY A 457 -5.47 -13.39 11.87
N LYS A 458 -6.24 -14.34 12.39
CA LYS A 458 -6.76 -14.34 13.76
C LYS A 458 -6.17 -15.47 14.57
N ILE A 459 -5.92 -15.20 15.85
CA ILE A 459 -5.47 -16.23 16.78
C ILE A 459 -6.72 -16.94 17.30
N GLN A 460 -6.80 -18.24 17.04
CA GLN A 460 -7.88 -19.10 17.49
C GLN A 460 -7.38 -20.06 18.56
N LEU A 461 -8.16 -20.23 19.62
CA LEU A 461 -7.95 -21.24 20.63
C LEU A 461 -8.83 -22.47 20.33
N GLY A 462 -8.18 -23.59 20.01
CA GLY A 462 -8.82 -24.88 19.72
C GLY A 462 -8.71 -25.87 20.88
N ILE A 463 -9.48 -26.96 20.85
CA ILE A 463 -9.39 -28.04 21.84
C ILE A 463 -8.11 -28.83 21.56
N GLY A 464 -7.22 -28.91 22.55
CA GLY A 464 -6.07 -29.80 22.49
C GLY A 464 -6.54 -31.23 22.27
N HIS A 465 -5.98 -31.93 21.27
CA HIS A 465 -6.36 -33.30 20.95
C HIS A 465 -6.51 -34.13 22.24
N GLU A 466 -7.71 -34.71 22.43
CA GLU A 466 -8.02 -35.61 23.53
C GLU A 466 -7.04 -36.80 23.54
N GLN A 467 -5.90 -36.62 24.19
CA GLN A 467 -5.02 -37.71 24.59
C GLN A 467 -4.60 -37.48 26.03
N ILE A 468 -5.24 -38.27 26.89
CA ILE A 468 -4.80 -38.66 28.23
C ILE A 468 -5.15 -37.64 29.33
N LEU A 469 -6.45 -37.57 29.65
CA LEU A 469 -6.92 -37.36 31.02
C LEU A 469 -6.46 -38.52 31.91
N ARG A 470 -5.17 -38.58 32.25
CA ARG A 470 -4.68 -39.27 33.44
C ARG A 470 -4.37 -38.22 34.48
N SER A 471 -5.35 -37.98 35.35
CA SER A 471 -5.19 -37.57 36.76
C SER A 471 -3.95 -36.74 37.12
N ARG A 472 -3.68 -35.67 36.39
CA ARG A 472 -2.88 -34.56 36.91
C ARG A 472 -3.88 -33.53 37.35
N THR A 473 -4.12 -33.46 38.65
CA THR A 473 -4.67 -32.26 39.28
C THR A 473 -3.88 -31.08 38.70
N THR A 474 -4.56 -30.22 37.94
CA THR A 474 -3.97 -28.96 37.50
C THR A 474 -3.51 -28.22 38.76
N PRO A 475 -2.25 -27.77 38.84
CA PRO A 475 -1.79 -27.05 40.01
C PRO A 475 -2.62 -25.77 40.15
N LEU A 476 -3.28 -25.63 41.29
CA LEU A 476 -4.06 -24.45 41.65
C LEU A 476 -3.11 -23.25 41.73
N ILE A 477 -3.35 -22.21 40.93
CA ILE A 477 -2.52 -21.00 40.88
C ILE A 477 -3.18 -19.95 41.75
N CYS A 478 -2.63 -19.71 42.93
CA CYS A 478 -3.10 -18.64 43.81
C CYS A 478 -2.21 -17.40 43.66
N MET A 479 -2.83 -16.25 43.45
CA MET A 479 -2.16 -14.94 43.32
C MET A 479 -2.54 -14.03 44.47
N GLY A 480 -1.57 -13.22 44.93
CA GLY A 480 -1.74 -12.27 46.03
C GLY A 480 -0.79 -12.55 47.20
N CYS A 481 -0.73 -11.59 48.13
CA CYS A 481 -0.02 -11.75 49.40
C CYS A 481 -1.03 -12.12 50.49
N VAL A 482 -0.71 -13.12 51.31
CA VAL A 482 -1.55 -13.48 52.44
C VAL A 482 -1.45 -12.39 53.49
N ASP A 483 -2.52 -11.61 53.66
CA ASP A 483 -2.61 -10.65 54.76
C ASP A 483 -2.71 -11.38 56.10
N LEU A 484 -1.77 -11.10 57.00
CA LEU A 484 -1.64 -11.79 58.28
C LEU A 484 -2.89 -11.60 59.16
N GLN A 485 -3.48 -10.40 59.19
CA GLN A 485 -4.66 -10.13 60.00
C GLN A 485 -5.89 -10.89 59.48
N SER A 486 -6.06 -10.90 58.16
CA SER A 486 -7.11 -11.65 57.46
C SER A 486 -6.97 -13.16 57.67
N LEU A 487 -5.74 -13.68 57.63
CA LEU A 487 -5.45 -15.09 57.90
C LEU A 487 -5.77 -15.48 59.34
N VAL A 488 -5.31 -14.70 60.32
CA VAL A 488 -5.62 -14.96 61.73
C VAL A 488 -7.13 -14.93 61.96
N THR A 489 -7.83 -13.98 61.35
CA THR A 489 -9.30 -13.89 61.43
C THR A 489 -9.99 -15.10 60.80
N SER A 490 -9.51 -15.58 59.65
CA SER A 490 -10.05 -16.77 58.97
C SER A 490 -9.83 -18.03 59.82
N LEU A 491 -8.64 -18.21 60.39
CA LEU A 491 -8.31 -19.33 61.26
C LEU A 491 -9.11 -19.33 62.57
N GLN A 492 -9.35 -18.15 63.16
CA GLN A 492 -10.19 -18.02 64.36
C GLN A 492 -11.66 -18.37 64.07
N LYS A 493 -12.21 -17.98 62.91
CA LYS A 493 -13.55 -18.38 62.47
C LYS A 493 -13.69 -19.90 62.33
N LEU A 494 -12.61 -20.59 61.96
CA LEU A 494 -12.52 -22.05 61.91
C LEU A 494 -12.30 -22.71 63.28
N GLY A 495 -12.32 -21.94 64.37
CA GLY A 495 -12.16 -22.44 65.74
C GLY A 495 -10.72 -22.77 66.13
N MET A 496 -9.73 -22.27 65.39
CA MET A 496 -8.32 -22.51 65.68
C MET A 496 -7.71 -21.41 66.54
N ASN A 497 -6.94 -21.80 67.55
CA ASN A 497 -6.23 -20.87 68.41
C ASN A 497 -4.82 -20.63 67.87
N THR A 498 -4.51 -19.39 67.46
CA THR A 498 -3.26 -19.06 66.76
C THR A 498 -2.38 -18.10 67.57
N ARG A 499 -1.06 -18.27 67.47
CA ARG A 499 -0.05 -17.33 67.97
C ARG A 499 0.81 -16.86 66.80
N VAL A 500 1.05 -15.55 66.72
CA VAL A 500 1.86 -14.96 65.66
C VAL A 500 3.22 -14.56 66.20
N GLU A 501 4.27 -14.87 65.45
CA GLU A 501 5.64 -14.42 65.68
C GLU A 501 6.18 -13.78 64.39
N GLU A 502 6.67 -12.56 64.47
CA GLU A 502 7.27 -11.85 63.33
C GLU A 502 8.79 -11.76 63.52
N VAL A 503 9.54 -12.25 62.54
CA VAL A 503 11.00 -12.21 62.55
C VAL A 503 11.46 -11.30 61.42
N MET A 504 12.12 -10.20 61.79
CA MET A 504 12.75 -9.29 60.84
C MET A 504 14.16 -9.77 60.48
N SER A 505 14.47 -9.85 59.19
CA SER A 505 15.83 -10.13 58.73
C SER A 505 16.78 -8.94 58.99
N LEU A 506 18.04 -9.24 59.31
CA LEU A 506 19.10 -8.26 59.59
C LEU A 506 19.39 -7.29 58.43
N HIS A 507 18.92 -7.62 57.22
CA HIS A 507 19.04 -6.81 56.00
C HIS A 507 17.69 -6.33 55.47
N GLY A 508 16.73 -6.02 56.34
CA GLY A 508 15.67 -5.03 56.10
C GLY A 508 14.68 -5.19 54.92
N SER A 509 14.79 -6.22 54.07
CA SER A 509 13.97 -6.33 52.86
C SER A 509 12.91 -7.43 52.90
N GLU A 510 13.00 -8.41 53.81
CA GLU A 510 12.00 -9.49 53.94
C GLU A 510 11.66 -9.75 55.41
N SER A 511 10.40 -9.53 55.78
CA SER A 511 9.80 -9.95 57.05
C SER A 511 9.19 -11.34 56.87
N THR A 512 9.60 -12.28 57.71
CA THR A 512 8.99 -13.62 57.73
C THR A 512 8.06 -13.70 58.93
N SER A 513 6.80 -14.01 58.69
CA SER A 513 5.80 -14.15 59.75
C SER A 513 5.47 -15.62 59.96
N PHE A 514 5.48 -16.05 61.21
CA PHE A 514 5.16 -17.42 61.62
C PHE A 514 3.82 -17.42 62.37
N VAL A 515 2.88 -18.24 61.92
CA VAL A 515 1.60 -18.45 62.58
C VAL A 515 1.57 -19.86 63.15
N HIS A 516 1.62 -19.97 64.47
CA HIS A 516 1.54 -21.21 65.21
C HIS A 516 0.09 -21.52 65.56
N VAL A 517 -0.44 -22.63 65.05
CA VAL A 517 -1.75 -23.16 65.47
C VAL A 517 -1.52 -24.01 66.72
N VAL A 518 -2.16 -23.63 67.83
CA VAL A 518 -1.98 -24.27 69.15
C VAL A 518 -3.04 -25.35 69.40
N GLU A 519 -4.28 -25.11 68.93
CA GLU A 519 -5.43 -26.02 69.05
C GLU A 519 -6.23 -26.00 67.73
N PRO A 520 -6.83 -27.13 67.27
CA PRO A 520 -6.95 -28.44 67.94
C PRO A 520 -5.73 -29.36 67.79
N LYS A 521 -4.85 -29.11 66.83
CA LYS A 521 -3.59 -29.84 66.61
C LYS A 521 -2.50 -28.85 66.20
N LYS A 522 -1.25 -29.14 66.57
CA LYS A 522 -0.12 -28.24 66.29
C LYS A 522 0.17 -28.19 64.78
N ALA A 523 0.20 -26.98 64.24
CA ALA A 523 0.67 -26.69 62.88
C ALA A 523 1.41 -25.35 62.85
N LEU A 524 2.24 -25.17 61.83
CA LEU A 524 3.02 -23.96 61.58
C LEU A 524 2.76 -23.47 60.17
N LEU A 525 2.42 -22.19 60.02
CA LEU A 525 2.41 -21.51 58.73
C LEU A 525 3.57 -20.52 58.72
N GLN A 526 4.43 -20.63 57.72
CA GLN A 526 5.48 -19.67 57.43
C GLN A 526 5.04 -18.82 56.24
N LEU A 527 4.96 -17.52 56.45
CA LEU A 527 4.53 -16.53 55.47
C LEU A 527 5.71 -15.64 55.11
N THR A 528 5.97 -15.52 53.82
CA THR A 528 6.88 -14.52 53.25
C THR A 528 6.16 -13.74 52.16
N SER A 529 6.82 -12.72 51.60
CA SER A 529 6.32 -11.95 50.46
C SER A 529 6.08 -12.80 49.20
N ALA A 530 6.75 -13.95 49.06
CA ALA A 530 6.71 -14.77 47.83
C ALA A 530 6.17 -16.19 48.02
N HIS A 531 6.17 -16.74 49.24
CA HIS A 531 5.73 -18.11 49.51
C HIS A 531 5.06 -18.28 50.87
N THR A 532 4.05 -19.15 50.90
CA THR A 532 3.38 -19.64 52.11
C THR A 532 3.65 -21.13 52.26
N ILE A 533 4.27 -21.54 53.36
CA ILE A 533 4.55 -22.94 53.66
C ILE A 533 3.68 -23.37 54.84
N ILE A 534 2.90 -24.44 54.65
CA ILE A 534 2.05 -25.04 55.69
C ILE A 534 2.71 -26.34 56.15
N ILE A 535 3.02 -26.42 57.45
CA ILE A 535 3.58 -27.61 58.09
C ILE A 535 2.56 -28.11 59.12
N ALA A 536 1.94 -29.25 58.82
CA ALA A 536 0.97 -29.90 59.70
C ALA A 536 1.28 -31.40 59.82
N ASN A 537 0.99 -31.97 60.98
CA ASN A 537 1.22 -33.40 61.25
C ASN A 537 0.07 -34.31 60.76
N ASP A 538 -0.98 -33.73 60.18
CA ASP A 538 -2.20 -34.41 59.76
C ASP A 538 -2.69 -33.81 58.44
N GLU A 539 -2.97 -34.68 57.48
CA GLU A 539 -3.44 -34.30 56.14
C GLU A 539 -4.80 -33.57 56.19
N SER A 540 -5.68 -33.96 57.12
CA SER A 540 -6.97 -33.29 57.30
C SER A 540 -6.81 -31.85 57.79
N LEU A 541 -5.86 -31.60 58.69
CA LEU A 541 -5.51 -30.25 59.16
C LEU A 541 -4.82 -29.45 58.06
N ALA A 542 -3.90 -30.07 57.30
CA ALA A 542 -3.24 -29.42 56.18
C ALA A 542 -4.27 -28.96 55.13
N SER A 543 -5.30 -29.76 54.83
CA SER A 543 -6.37 -29.40 53.91
C SER A 543 -7.15 -28.17 54.38
N VAL A 544 -7.59 -28.16 55.66
CA VAL A 544 -8.35 -27.04 56.22
C VAL A 544 -7.50 -25.76 56.28
N LEU A 545 -6.21 -25.86 56.61
CA LEU A 545 -5.30 -24.72 56.58
C LEU A 545 -5.07 -24.21 55.15
N THR A 546 -5.03 -25.11 54.17
CA THR A 546 -4.92 -24.76 52.75
C THR A 546 -6.17 -24.01 52.30
N GLU A 547 -7.37 -24.49 52.63
CA GLU A 547 -8.63 -23.79 52.34
C GLU A 547 -8.69 -22.41 53.00
N ALA A 548 -8.21 -22.27 54.24
CA ALA A 548 -8.16 -20.98 54.93
C ALA A 548 -7.23 -19.98 54.21
N VAL A 549 -6.07 -20.43 53.71
CA VAL A 549 -5.16 -19.59 52.91
C VAL A 549 -5.78 -19.26 51.54
N GLN A 550 -6.40 -20.24 50.89
CA GLN A 550 -7.08 -20.05 49.60
C GLN A 550 -8.26 -19.09 49.69
N SER A 551 -8.94 -19.00 50.84
CA SER A 551 -10.05 -18.05 51.03
C SER A 551 -9.63 -16.58 51.03
N ILE A 552 -8.32 -16.31 51.13
CA ILE A 552 -7.73 -14.96 51.21
C ILE A 552 -7.03 -14.58 49.90
N LEU A 553 -6.61 -15.58 49.13
CA LEU A 553 -5.92 -15.40 47.86
C LEU A 553 -6.89 -15.50 46.68
N ASP A 554 -6.55 -14.84 45.59
CA ASP A 554 -7.25 -15.03 44.32
C ASP A 554 -6.72 -16.31 43.68
N CYS A 555 -7.42 -17.42 43.88
CA CYS A 555 -7.04 -18.75 43.40
C CYS A 555 -7.74 -19.12 42.08
N ILE A 556 -6.96 -19.68 41.14
CA ILE A 556 -7.36 -20.08 39.78
C ILE A 556 -7.07 -21.56 39.55
#